data_AF-A0A815KFE7-F1
#
_entry.id   AF-A0A815KFE7-F1
#
_cell.length_a   1.000
_cell.length_b   1.000
_cell.length_c   1.000
_cell.angle_alpha   90.00
_cell.angle_beta   90.00
_cell.angle_gamma   90.00
#
_symmetry.space_group_name_H-M   'P 1'
#
loop_
_entity.id
_entity.type
_entity.pdbx_description
1 polymer ?
#
loop_
_entity_poly.entity_id
_entity_poly.type
_entity_poly.pdbx_seq_one_letter_code
_entity_poly.pdbx_strand_id
1 'polypeptide(L)'
;MNNYEQIQLGYRQKYKEILQRQLEIIGRSVTDKQMEAMIESRNPAVFTQDIMVETEQAKQSLTDMEARHSDIMRLENNIRELHDIFSDMMELVQTQGEVILRIEDAVIQSENAIKTGGTKIEKAKRFQGAARWKWFIIVGIIAIVIIILVIILAIVFGRK
;
A
#
# COMPACT_ATOMS: atom_id res chain seq x y z
N MET A 1 4.84 -17.99 4.34
CA MET A 1 5.63 -18.28 5.55
C MET A 1 6.32 -19.65 5.49
N ASN A 2 5.60 -20.78 5.44
CA ASN A 2 6.22 -22.13 5.47
C ASN A 2 7.38 -22.40 4.50
N ASN A 3 7.33 -21.87 3.27
CA ASN A 3 8.39 -22.12 2.30
C ASN A 3 9.70 -21.36 2.62
N TYR A 4 9.58 -20.15 3.17
CA TYR A 4 10.73 -19.34 3.58
C TYR A 4 11.42 -19.93 4.82
N GLU A 5 10.63 -20.38 5.79
CA GLU A 5 11.13 -21.06 6.99
C GLU A 5 11.84 -22.38 6.64
N GLN A 6 11.29 -23.16 5.71
CA GLN A 6 11.96 -24.39 5.23
C GLN A 6 13.29 -24.10 4.54
N ILE A 7 13.35 -23.05 3.72
CA ILE A 7 14.58 -22.64 3.04
C ILE A 7 15.63 -22.19 4.08
N GLN A 8 15.26 -21.37 5.05
CA GLN A 8 16.12 -20.92 6.16
C GLN A 8 16.71 -22.10 6.95
N LEU A 9 15.88 -23.06 7.34
CA LEU A 9 16.31 -24.27 8.05
C LEU A 9 17.29 -25.10 7.21
N GLY A 10 17.02 -25.26 5.91
CA GLY A 10 17.90 -25.98 4.99
C GLY A 10 19.28 -25.32 4.83
N TYR A 11 19.32 -24.00 4.74
CA TYR A 11 20.59 -23.25 4.68
C TYR A 11 21.39 -23.38 5.97
N ARG A 12 20.74 -23.24 7.13
CA ARG A 12 21.39 -23.39 8.44
C ARG A 12 22.01 -24.78 8.61
N GLN A 13 21.27 -25.83 8.26
CA GLN A 13 21.74 -27.21 8.33
C GLN A 13 22.97 -27.44 7.43
N LYS A 14 22.93 -26.93 6.19
CA LYS A 14 24.05 -27.07 5.24
C LYS A 14 25.29 -26.32 5.69
N TYR A 15 25.12 -25.14 6.30
CA TYR A 15 26.23 -24.36 6.85
C TYR A 15 26.91 -25.10 8.02
N LYS A 16 26.11 -25.67 8.92
CA LYS A 16 26.58 -26.50 10.04
C LYS A 16 27.45 -27.68 9.57
N GLU A 17 27.00 -28.42 8.56
CA GLU A 17 27.74 -29.57 8.01
C GLU A 17 29.09 -29.16 7.40
N ILE A 18 29.13 -28.03 6.68
CA ILE A 18 30.38 -27.52 6.10
C ILE A 18 31.37 -27.15 7.21
N LEU A 19 30.89 -26.46 8.24
CA LEU A 19 31.74 -25.95 9.30
C LEU A 19 32.29 -27.08 10.18
N GLN A 20 31.45 -28.08 10.48
CA GLN A 20 31.88 -29.30 11.16
C GLN A 20 33.00 -30.02 10.41
N ARG A 21 32.82 -30.24 9.10
CA ARG A 21 33.81 -30.93 8.28
C ARG A 21 35.15 -30.19 8.22
N GLN A 22 35.12 -28.86 8.23
CA GLN A 22 36.36 -28.10 8.23
C GLN A 22 37.04 -28.07 9.61
N LEU A 23 36.31 -28.09 10.72
CA LEU A 23 36.90 -28.27 12.05
C LEU A 23 37.53 -29.66 12.22
N GLU A 24 36.90 -30.70 11.65
CA GLU A 24 37.46 -32.05 11.60
C GLU A 24 38.78 -32.12 10.81
N ILE A 25 38.90 -31.37 9.70
CA ILE A 25 40.16 -31.26 8.93
C ILE A 25 41.30 -30.66 9.77
N ILE A 26 40.96 -29.73 10.67
CA ILE A 26 41.91 -29.06 11.57
C ILE A 26 42.19 -29.93 12.82
N GLY A 27 41.55 -31.09 12.95
CA GLY A 27 41.73 -32.03 14.06
C GLY A 27 40.90 -31.71 15.30
N ARG A 28 39.94 -30.78 15.21
CA ARG A 28 39.01 -30.43 16.31
C ARG A 28 37.69 -31.16 16.10
N SER A 29 37.42 -32.19 16.88
CA SER A 29 36.08 -32.79 16.94
C SER A 29 35.18 -31.91 17.82
N VAL A 30 34.09 -31.41 17.24
CA VAL A 30 33.12 -30.56 17.94
C VAL A 30 31.76 -31.26 17.90
N THR A 31 31.10 -31.37 19.04
CA THR A 31 29.75 -31.96 19.10
C THR A 31 28.71 -31.01 18.52
N ASP A 32 27.61 -31.55 17.99
CA ASP A 32 26.49 -30.79 17.42
C ASP A 32 26.00 -29.62 18.29
N LYS A 33 25.98 -29.80 19.61
CA LYS A 33 25.56 -28.76 20.56
C LYS A 33 26.59 -27.65 20.69
N GLN A 34 27.88 -28.00 20.68
CA GLN A 34 28.96 -27.01 20.71
C GLN A 34 29.01 -26.27 19.36
N MET A 35 28.83 -26.96 18.25
CA MET A 35 28.77 -26.36 16.91
C MET A 35 27.67 -25.30 16.81
N GLU A 36 26.46 -25.61 17.29
CA GLU A 36 25.37 -24.62 17.34
C GLU A 36 25.71 -23.42 18.23
N ALA A 37 26.29 -23.66 19.41
CA ALA A 37 26.72 -22.56 20.28
C ALA A 37 27.81 -21.69 19.62
N MET A 38 28.69 -22.26 18.79
CA MET A 38 29.71 -21.50 18.06
C MET A 38 29.11 -20.68 16.92
N ILE A 39 28.13 -21.24 16.18
CA ILE A 39 27.39 -20.55 15.11
C ILE A 39 26.53 -19.40 15.68
N GLU A 40 25.92 -19.62 16.84
CA GLU A 40 25.11 -18.63 17.53
C GLU A 40 25.97 -17.56 18.24
N SER A 41 27.23 -17.88 18.54
CA SER A 41 28.17 -16.92 19.07
C SER A 41 28.52 -15.87 18.01
N ARG A 42 28.28 -14.59 18.30
CA ARG A 42 28.69 -13.46 17.44
C ARG A 42 30.20 -13.19 17.46
N ASN A 43 31.00 -14.13 17.96
CA ASN A 43 32.43 -13.95 18.13
C ASN A 43 33.20 -14.91 17.20
N PRO A 44 33.79 -14.40 16.11
CA PRO A 44 34.59 -15.22 15.19
C PRO A 44 35.73 -15.97 15.88
N ALA A 45 36.29 -15.40 16.95
CA ALA A 45 37.42 -15.98 17.68
C ALA A 45 37.11 -17.30 18.40
N VAL A 46 35.84 -17.69 18.53
CA VAL A 46 35.43 -18.99 19.10
C VAL A 46 35.96 -20.18 18.28
N PHE A 47 36.20 -19.98 16.98
CA PHE A 47 36.75 -21.03 16.12
C PHE A 47 38.25 -21.25 16.35
N THR A 48 38.97 -20.23 16.84
CA THR A 48 40.43 -20.24 17.07
C THR A 48 40.85 -20.43 18.53
N GLN A 49 39.94 -20.30 19.49
CA GLN A 49 40.25 -20.18 20.93
C GLN A 49 40.96 -21.39 21.59
N ASP A 50 40.87 -22.59 21.01
CA ASP A 50 41.42 -23.84 21.58
C ASP A 50 42.46 -24.54 20.69
N ILE A 51 42.82 -23.97 19.54
CA ILE A 51 43.68 -24.67 18.58
C ILE A 51 45.13 -24.22 18.79
N MET A 52 45.97 -25.12 19.32
CA MET A 52 47.42 -25.00 19.15
C MET A 52 47.72 -25.23 17.66
N VAL A 53 47.77 -24.15 16.90
CA VAL A 53 48.04 -24.19 15.47
C VAL A 53 49.52 -24.50 15.25
N GLU A 54 49.86 -25.78 15.15
CA GLU A 54 51.24 -26.22 14.88
C GLU A 54 51.67 -26.07 13.42
N THR A 55 50.72 -25.82 12.50
CA THR A 55 50.98 -25.70 11.05
C THR A 55 50.43 -24.40 10.47
N GLU A 56 51.24 -23.71 9.66
CA GLU A 56 50.85 -22.45 8.97
C GLU A 56 49.56 -22.61 8.15
N GLN A 57 49.34 -23.81 7.61
CA GLN A 57 48.18 -24.17 6.80
C GLN A 57 46.87 -24.21 7.61
N ALA A 58 46.90 -24.71 8.85
CA ALA A 58 45.74 -24.67 9.74
C ALA A 58 45.41 -23.24 10.18
N LYS A 59 46.43 -22.37 10.33
CA LYS A 59 46.25 -20.94 10.65
C LYS A 59 45.51 -20.17 9.56
N GLN A 60 45.92 -20.38 8.31
CA GLN A 60 45.24 -19.80 7.16
C GLN A 60 43.81 -20.29 7.04
N SER A 61 43.57 -21.60 7.19
CA SER A 61 42.22 -22.16 7.10
C SER A 61 41.28 -21.60 8.17
N LEU A 62 41.77 -21.35 9.39
CA LEU A 62 40.98 -20.74 10.46
C LEU A 62 40.70 -19.26 10.22
N THR A 63 41.69 -18.52 9.71
CA THR A 63 41.52 -17.10 9.37
C THR A 63 40.48 -16.94 8.25
N ASP A 64 40.51 -17.82 7.25
CA ASP A 64 39.54 -17.85 6.15
C ASP A 64 38.12 -18.22 6.64
N MET A 65 38.01 -19.13 7.61
CA MET A 65 36.72 -19.43 8.27
C MET A 65 36.16 -18.21 8.98
N GLU A 66 36.97 -17.53 9.79
CA GLU A 66 36.55 -16.35 10.55
C GLU A 66 36.06 -15.24 9.61
N ALA A 67 36.79 -14.99 8.51
CA ALA A 67 36.40 -14.03 7.50
C ALA A 67 35.06 -14.41 6.83
N ARG A 68 34.90 -15.67 6.42
CA ARG A 68 33.64 -16.16 5.82
C ARG A 68 32.47 -16.10 6.80
N HIS A 69 32.69 -16.44 8.07
CA HIS A 69 31.64 -16.37 9.09
C HIS A 69 31.20 -14.91 9.30
N SER A 70 32.15 -13.98 9.39
CA SER A 70 31.85 -12.54 9.45
C SER A 70 31.02 -12.06 8.25
N ASP A 71 31.36 -12.51 7.03
CA ASP A 71 30.61 -12.15 5.83
C ASP A 71 29.19 -12.75 5.82
N ILE A 72 29.03 -13.98 6.29
CA ILE A 72 27.71 -14.63 6.43
C ILE A 72 26.85 -13.89 7.46
N MET A 73 27.43 -13.50 8.61
CA MET A 73 26.72 -12.71 9.63
C MET A 73 26.26 -11.36 9.08
N ARG A 74 27.08 -10.71 8.24
CA ARG A 74 26.69 -9.47 7.56
C ARG A 74 25.54 -9.70 6.58
N LEU A 75 25.61 -10.77 5.78
CA LEU A 75 24.53 -11.13 4.86
C LEU A 75 23.22 -11.44 5.59
N GLU A 76 23.28 -12.18 6.70
CA GLU A 76 22.12 -12.48 7.55
C GLU A 76 21.47 -11.20 8.06
N ASN A 77 22.25 -10.25 8.57
CA ASN A 77 21.73 -8.97 9.05
C ASN A 77 21.04 -8.20 7.92
N ASN A 78 21.64 -8.14 6.73
CA ASN A 78 21.03 -7.48 5.57
C ASN A 78 19.72 -8.16 5.13
N ILE A 79 19.66 -9.50 5.16
CA ILE A 79 18.45 -10.25 4.84
C ILE A 79 17.37 -10.03 5.89
N ARG A 80 17.73 -9.96 7.18
CA ARG A 80 16.80 -9.67 8.26
C ARG A 80 16.23 -8.26 8.13
N GLU A 81 17.05 -7.27 7.81
CA GLU A 81 16.59 -5.89 7.53
C GLU A 81 15.65 -5.84 6.32
N LEU A 82 15.97 -6.54 5.23
CA LEU A 82 15.07 -6.65 4.08
C LEU A 82 13.75 -7.35 4.44
N HIS A 83 13.80 -8.38 5.28
CA HIS A 83 12.60 -9.07 5.76
C HIS A 83 11.70 -8.13 6.57
N ASP A 84 12.29 -7.33 7.45
CA ASP A 84 11.57 -6.33 8.24
C ASP A 84 10.90 -5.29 7.33
N ILE A 85 11.63 -4.78 6.31
CA ILE A 85 11.06 -3.88 5.29
C ILE A 85 9.90 -4.55 4.53
N PHE A 86 10.03 -5.82 4.16
CA PHE A 86 8.96 -6.56 3.49
C PHE A 86 7.75 -6.77 4.42
N SER A 87 7.97 -6.99 5.71
CA SER A 87 6.90 -7.11 6.71
C SER A 87 6.13 -5.80 6.85
N ASP A 88 6.85 -4.68 6.99
CA ASP A 88 6.27 -3.34 7.05
C ASP A 88 5.51 -3.00 5.76
N MET A 89 6.03 -3.42 4.61
CA MET A 89 5.34 -3.26 3.33
C MET A 89 4.04 -4.07 3.27
N MET A 90 4.02 -5.30 3.80
CA MET A 90 2.80 -6.11 3.87
C MET A 90 1.75 -5.45 4.78
N GLU A 91 2.15 -4.88 5.91
CA GLU A 91 1.27 -4.14 6.81
C GLU A 91 0.70 -2.87 6.14
N LEU A 92 1.55 -2.10 5.46
CA LEU A 92 1.13 -0.91 4.72
C LEU A 92 0.14 -1.24 3.59
N VAL A 93 0.37 -2.32 2.84
CA VAL A 93 -0.54 -2.77 1.78
C VAL A 93 -1.88 -3.22 2.36
N GLN A 94 -1.87 -3.93 3.48
CA GLN A 94 -3.10 -4.34 4.18
C GLN A 94 -3.89 -3.12 4.67
N THR A 95 -3.20 -2.12 5.21
CA THR A 95 -3.81 -0.87 5.70
C THR A 95 -4.32 0.02 4.57
N GLN A 96 -3.65 0.05 3.42
CA GLN A 96 -4.05 0.84 2.25
C GLN A 96 -5.32 0.34 1.53
N GLY A 97 -5.84 -0.84 1.89
CA GLY A 97 -7.14 -1.32 1.39
C GLY A 97 -8.30 -0.36 1.66
N GLU A 98 -8.27 0.40 2.76
CA GLU A 98 -9.33 1.35 3.12
C GLU A 98 -9.30 2.64 2.27
N VAL A 99 -8.13 3.07 1.80
CA VAL A 99 -7.98 4.28 0.98
C VAL A 99 -8.51 4.06 -0.43
N ILE A 100 -8.30 2.86 -1.01
CA ILE A 100 -8.81 2.50 -2.33
C ILE A 100 -10.35 2.52 -2.34
N LEU A 101 -10.99 1.97 -1.30
CA LEU A 101 -12.45 1.98 -1.14
C LEU A 101 -13.03 3.40 -1.15
N ARG A 102 -12.36 4.36 -0.50
CA ARG A 102 -12.81 5.77 -0.47
C ARG A 102 -12.73 6.46 -1.82
N ILE A 103 -11.74 6.12 -2.66
CA ILE A 103 -11.63 6.68 -4.01
C ILE A 103 -12.76 6.13 -4.90
N GLU A 104 -13.02 4.83 -4.83
CA GLU A 104 -14.13 4.20 -5.53
C GLU A 104 -15.47 4.85 -5.13
N ASP A 105 -15.71 5.03 -3.83
CA ASP A 105 -16.91 5.71 -3.31
C ASP A 105 -17.01 7.16 -3.80
N ALA A 106 -15.91 7.91 -3.81
CA ALA A 106 -15.89 9.29 -4.29
C ALA A 106 -16.20 9.39 -5.79
N VAL A 107 -15.69 8.44 -6.59
CA VAL A 107 -15.97 8.35 -8.03
C VAL A 107 -17.43 7.99 -8.28
N ILE A 108 -17.97 6.99 -7.57
CA ILE A 108 -19.38 6.58 -7.67
C ILE A 108 -20.31 7.73 -7.27
N GLN A 109 -20.01 8.44 -6.19
CA GLN A 109 -20.79 9.61 -5.77
C GLN A 109 -20.75 10.73 -6.81
N SER A 110 -19.58 10.99 -7.40
CA SER A 110 -19.42 11.99 -8.47
C SER A 110 -20.23 11.62 -9.71
N GLU A 111 -20.21 10.35 -10.12
CA GLU A 111 -21.01 9.86 -11.24
C GLU A 111 -22.51 10.05 -10.99
N ASN A 112 -22.98 9.68 -9.78
CA ASN A 112 -24.37 9.85 -9.38
C ASN A 112 -24.80 11.32 -9.31
N ALA A 113 -23.92 12.20 -8.83
CA ALA A 113 -24.15 13.64 -8.80
C ALA A 113 -24.28 14.21 -10.22
N ILE A 114 -23.42 13.78 -11.16
CA ILE A 114 -23.48 14.20 -12.57
C ILE A 114 -24.77 13.73 -13.23
N LYS A 115 -25.16 12.45 -13.06
CA LYS A 115 -26.42 11.90 -13.59
C LYS A 115 -27.63 12.68 -13.05
N THR A 116 -27.66 12.88 -11.73
CA THR A 116 -28.75 13.62 -11.07
C THR A 116 -28.78 15.08 -11.52
N GLY A 117 -27.61 15.73 -11.66
CA GLY A 117 -27.46 17.07 -12.19
C GLY A 117 -27.99 17.20 -13.61
N GLY A 118 -27.64 16.27 -14.49
CA GLY A 118 -28.13 16.22 -15.88
C GLY A 118 -29.65 16.14 -15.97
N THR A 119 -30.28 15.24 -15.21
CA THR A 119 -31.75 15.14 -15.18
C THR A 119 -32.44 16.39 -14.62
N LYS A 120 -31.85 17.05 -13.62
CA LYS A 120 -32.35 18.32 -13.08
C LYS A 120 -32.25 19.44 -14.10
N ILE A 121 -31.14 19.54 -14.84
CA ILE A 121 -30.96 20.53 -15.92
C ILE A 121 -31.97 20.29 -17.05
N GLU A 122 -32.20 19.04 -17.43
CA GLU A 122 -33.20 18.71 -18.46
C GLU A 122 -34.62 19.12 -18.03
N LYS A 123 -35.02 18.78 -16.79
CA LYS A 123 -36.30 19.21 -16.22
C LYS A 123 -36.40 20.73 -16.15
N ALA A 124 -35.35 21.43 -15.72
CA ALA A 124 -35.31 22.88 -15.64
C ALA A 124 -35.49 23.53 -17.03
N LYS A 125 -34.85 23.00 -18.07
CA LYS A 125 -35.01 23.47 -19.46
C LYS A 125 -36.46 23.31 -19.94
N ARG A 126 -37.09 22.16 -19.64
CA ARG A 126 -38.51 21.92 -19.97
C ARG A 126 -39.45 22.90 -19.24
N PHE A 127 -39.25 23.11 -17.94
CA PHE A 127 -40.06 24.06 -17.17
C PHE A 127 -39.85 25.51 -17.61
N GLN A 128 -38.63 25.91 -17.97
CA GLN A 128 -38.35 27.25 -18.47
C GLN A 128 -39.15 27.55 -19.75
N GLY A 129 -39.23 26.60 -20.69
CA GLY A 129 -40.03 26.74 -21.91
C GLY A 129 -41.52 26.92 -21.60
N ALA A 130 -42.07 26.07 -20.73
CA ALA A 130 -43.48 26.15 -20.33
C ALA A 130 -43.80 27.44 -19.56
N ALA A 131 -42.89 27.91 -18.70
CA ALA A 131 -43.06 29.15 -17.94
C ALA A 131 -43.13 30.38 -18.86
N ARG A 132 -42.33 30.44 -19.92
CA ARG A 132 -42.40 31.54 -20.91
C ARG A 132 -43.76 31.60 -21.58
N TRP A 133 -44.32 30.45 -21.98
CA TRP A 133 -45.66 30.40 -22.58
C TRP A 133 -46.75 30.87 -21.60
N LYS A 134 -46.68 30.42 -20.34
CA LYS A 134 -47.61 30.88 -19.29
C LYS A 134 -47.52 32.39 -19.05
N TRP A 135 -46.32 32.96 -19.09
CA TRP A 135 -46.13 34.42 -18.99
C TRP A 135 -46.82 35.18 -20.11
N PHE A 136 -46.74 34.71 -21.37
CA PHE A 136 -47.45 35.34 -22.49
C PHE A 136 -48.97 35.30 -22.31
N ILE A 137 -49.52 34.20 -21.79
CA ILE A 137 -50.96 34.10 -21.49
C ILE A 137 -51.37 35.10 -20.41
N ILE A 138 -50.60 35.20 -19.32
CA ILE A 138 -50.89 36.14 -18.22
C ILE A 138 -50.85 37.59 -18.71
N VAL A 139 -49.82 37.96 -19.48
CA VAL A 139 -49.70 39.31 -20.06
C VAL A 139 -50.86 39.60 -21.02
N GLY A 140 -51.26 38.62 -21.84
CA GLY A 140 -52.42 38.75 -22.74
C GLY A 140 -53.72 39.03 -22.00
N ILE A 141 -53.99 38.32 -20.91
CA ILE A 141 -55.20 38.54 -20.08
C ILE A 141 -55.18 39.96 -19.48
N ILE A 142 -54.05 40.41 -18.94
CA ILE A 142 -53.91 41.75 -18.35
C ILE A 142 -54.17 42.83 -19.42
N ALA A 143 -53.63 42.68 -20.63
CA ALA A 143 -53.84 43.61 -21.72
C ALA A 143 -55.33 43.73 -22.11
N ILE A 144 -56.05 42.60 -22.18
CA ILE A 144 -57.49 42.59 -22.48
C ILE A 144 -58.28 43.34 -21.40
N VAL A 145 -57.97 43.11 -20.12
CA VAL A 145 -58.64 43.81 -19.00
C VAL A 145 -58.43 45.33 -19.10
N ILE A 146 -57.22 45.78 -19.41
CA ILE A 146 -56.92 47.21 -19.59
C ILE A 146 -57.73 47.80 -20.75
N ILE A 147 -57.84 47.10 -21.89
CA ILE A 147 -58.63 47.55 -23.04
C ILE A 147 -60.10 47.73 -22.65
N ILE A 148 -60.68 46.76 -21.92
CA ILE A 148 -62.08 46.83 -21.47
C ILE A 148 -62.28 48.05 -20.55
N LEU A 149 -61.37 48.31 -19.61
CA LEU A 149 -61.44 49.47 -18.72
C LEU A 149 -61.40 50.79 -19.49
N VAL A 150 -60.54 50.91 -20.51
CA VAL A 150 -60.46 52.11 -21.37
C VAL A 150 -61.77 52.33 -22.13
N ILE A 151 -62.37 51.27 -22.68
CA ILE A 151 -63.65 51.36 -23.39
C ILE A 151 -64.76 51.84 -22.45
N ILE A 152 -64.83 51.28 -21.23
CA ILE A 152 -65.82 51.68 -20.22
C ILE A 152 -65.65 53.17 -19.87
N LEU A 153 -64.42 53.60 -19.61
CA LEU A 153 -64.12 55.00 -19.30
C LEU A 153 -64.49 55.94 -20.45
N ALA A 154 -64.20 55.56 -21.70
CA ALA A 154 -64.55 56.35 -22.88
C ALA A 154 -66.07 56.51 -23.05
N ILE A 155 -66.85 55.43 -22.83
CA ILE A 155 -68.31 55.49 -22.90
C ILE A 155 -68.89 56.35 -21.78
N VAL A 156 -68.37 56.23 -20.55
CA VAL A 156 -68.87 56.97 -19.39
C VAL A 156 -68.56 58.46 -19.50
N PHE A 157 -67.34 58.83 -19.90
CA PHE A 157 -66.96 60.24 -20.07
C PHE A 157 -67.50 60.86 -21.35
N GLY A 158 -67.64 60.10 -22.44
CA GLY A 158 -68.20 60.59 -23.71
C GLY A 158 -69.72 60.78 -23.72
N ARG A 159 -70.44 60.30 -22.68
CA ARG A 159 -71.88 60.53 -22.49
C ARG A 159 -72.21 61.73 -21.61
N LYS A 160 -71.22 62.44 -21.07
CA LYS A 160 -71.39 63.74 -20.40
C LYS A 160 -71.15 64.86 -21.39
#